data_AF-A0A8H6E1J6-F1
#
_entry.id   AF-A0A8H6E1J6-F1
#
_cell.length_a   1.000
_cell.length_b   1.000
_cell.length_c   1.000
_cell.angle_alpha   90.00
_cell.angle_beta   90.00
_cell.angle_gamma   90.00
#
_symmetry.space_group_name_H-M   'P 1'
#
loop_
_entity.id
_entity.type
_entity.pdbx_description
1 polymer ?
#
loop_
_entity_poly.entity_id
_entity_poly.type
_entity_poly.pdbx_seq_one_letter_code
_entity_poly.pdbx_strand_id
1 'polypeptide(L)'
;MASGAVEDGKFYIYASTAENQQTPNLVIEKDTNSDKFVAELPNKVIIVTQKPDPNAAFYEKDEWAQWLKMLDKGGQYSLTMMGEKKEIDHFELQINHPITLKFSSAKEALTNAFGEDDVKDINPPGYNDPLLCAGLVKPGEATKQVELSKVWEFAGVPKDILPTPLHGLVVEMGWNLPQQHRNALWFNPGFGSQIKIRLAMQLADPGTLNKHFFLDKVKMEITKAQIVCKKVLTLADTGERKLAVNEGEALLGLECKLRDLTLTGCLELSDGAIHFTLQNNDEDAVAKIIEWLGDVIWKDKDKLKDMEKVLRGEPFKSISFRRFQLGLDTSEEGNTKIDFFRVDVQADTPVGQPPGSGKKTLFLLSYTWNNLGESETTNLGTVRGQLWEPSDESSLADPDYEEWTDFQPIPKGTVSPAMEIAYLIPNQTIDSIPDTVPKKITRAFVSLSMQEIAIGATLKANQVEAGAVPQPYLGEIKLDASFSRQDGKKEFNFELHVMTGIQPSQSSTHPEPALLTGDLIYKRSA
;
A
#
# COMPACT_ATOMS: atom_id res chain seq x y z
N MET A 1 28.32 -50.82 17.62
CA MET A 1 27.43 -49.83 18.26
C MET A 1 28.25 -49.08 19.29
N ALA A 2 28.75 -47.90 18.93
CA ALA A 2 29.36 -46.96 19.85
C ALA A 2 28.46 -45.72 19.85
N SER A 3 27.84 -45.45 20.99
CA SER A 3 27.12 -44.20 21.23
C SER A 3 28.15 -43.07 21.24
N GLY A 4 28.26 -42.35 20.13
CA GLY A 4 28.97 -41.07 20.12
C GLY A 4 28.32 -40.15 21.14
N ALA A 5 29.10 -39.68 22.09
CA ALA A 5 28.68 -38.69 23.06
C ALA A 5 28.13 -37.45 22.33
N VAL A 6 26.94 -37.01 22.71
CA VAL A 6 26.40 -35.70 22.33
C VAL A 6 27.21 -34.67 23.09
N GLU A 7 28.34 -34.25 22.51
CA GLU A 7 29.30 -33.37 23.19
C GLU A 7 29.25 -31.92 22.68
N ASP A 8 28.16 -31.52 22.04
CA ASP A 8 27.91 -30.13 21.70
C ASP A 8 26.40 -29.92 21.76
N GLY A 9 25.92 -28.99 22.59
CA GLY A 9 24.49 -28.65 22.76
C GLY A 9 23.87 -28.08 21.47
N LYS A 10 23.79 -28.92 20.44
CA LYS A 10 23.35 -28.63 19.07
C LYS A 10 22.48 -29.77 18.58
N PHE A 11 21.39 -29.42 17.93
CA PHE A 11 20.51 -30.35 17.24
C PHE A 11 20.07 -29.70 15.92
N TYR A 12 20.09 -30.47 14.83
CA TYR A 12 19.87 -29.95 13.48
C TYR A 12 18.48 -30.33 12.97
N ILE A 13 17.76 -29.37 12.41
CA ILE A 13 16.45 -29.57 11.78
C ILE A 13 16.60 -29.25 10.29
N TYR A 14 16.59 -30.27 9.44
CA TYR A 14 16.83 -30.15 8.00
C TYR A 14 15.54 -30.17 7.21
N ALA A 15 15.51 -29.43 6.10
CA ALA A 15 14.57 -29.70 5.01
C ALA A 15 14.87 -31.08 4.39
N SER A 16 13.86 -31.69 3.81
CA SER A 16 13.92 -32.96 3.08
C SER A 16 14.90 -32.93 1.90
N THR A 17 15.18 -31.74 1.36
CA THR A 17 16.08 -31.50 0.22
C THR A 17 17.51 -31.11 0.62
N ALA A 18 17.88 -31.24 1.90
CA ALA A 18 19.23 -30.96 2.39
C ALA A 18 20.20 -32.11 2.09
N GLU A 19 21.33 -31.81 1.43
CA GLU A 19 22.30 -32.81 0.96
C GLU A 19 23.30 -33.24 2.05
N ASN A 20 23.66 -32.35 2.99
CA ASN A 20 24.73 -32.56 3.98
C ASN A 20 24.20 -32.58 5.42
N GLN A 21 23.61 -33.69 5.84
CA GLN A 21 22.96 -33.81 7.15
C GLN A 21 23.93 -34.24 8.26
N GLN A 22 24.09 -33.40 9.28
CA GLN A 22 24.88 -33.70 10.49
C GLN A 22 24.02 -34.34 11.58
N THR A 23 24.59 -35.15 12.48
CA THR A 23 23.87 -35.78 13.61
C THR A 23 24.24 -35.14 14.95
N PRO A 24 23.32 -35.06 15.94
CA PRO A 24 21.93 -35.54 15.91
C PRO A 24 20.99 -34.60 15.12
N ASN A 25 20.05 -35.17 14.36
CA ASN A 25 19.11 -34.39 13.55
C ASN A 25 17.66 -34.90 13.53
N LEU A 26 16.79 -34.05 12.98
CA LEU A 26 15.47 -34.35 12.48
C LEU A 26 15.35 -33.81 11.06
N VAL A 27 14.80 -34.61 10.15
CA VAL A 27 14.45 -34.19 8.79
C VAL A 27 12.94 -33.97 8.72
N ILE A 28 12.53 -32.79 8.28
CA ILE A 28 11.13 -32.40 8.13
C ILE A 28 10.47 -33.26 7.05
N GLU A 29 9.17 -33.55 7.23
CA GLU A 29 8.40 -34.28 6.24
C GLU A 29 8.30 -33.51 4.91
N LYS A 30 8.59 -34.20 3.81
CA LYS A 30 8.69 -33.62 2.47
C LYS A 30 7.40 -32.92 2.06
N ASP A 31 7.53 -31.81 1.34
CA ASP A 31 6.44 -31.04 0.71
C ASP A 31 5.46 -30.37 1.71
N THR A 32 5.76 -30.43 3.01
CA THR A 32 5.07 -29.63 4.04
C THR A 32 5.47 -28.16 3.96
N ASN A 33 4.69 -27.28 4.60
CA ASN A 33 5.02 -25.84 4.64
C ASN A 33 6.31 -25.57 5.44
N SER A 34 6.55 -26.35 6.50
CA SER A 34 7.82 -26.32 7.22
C SER A 34 8.99 -26.73 6.33
N ASP A 35 8.82 -27.73 5.47
CA ASP A 35 9.85 -28.19 4.54
C ASP A 35 10.19 -27.12 3.52
N LYS A 36 9.17 -26.50 2.92
CA LYS A 36 9.31 -25.38 1.97
C LYS A 36 10.05 -24.22 2.62
N PHE A 37 9.61 -23.79 3.81
CA PHE A 37 10.26 -22.69 4.52
C PHE A 37 11.74 -22.99 4.83
N VAL A 38 12.04 -24.15 5.42
CA VAL A 38 13.42 -24.50 5.78
C VAL A 38 14.28 -24.71 4.53
N ALA A 39 13.70 -25.15 3.40
CA ALA A 39 14.42 -25.29 2.14
C ALA A 39 14.91 -23.94 1.55
N GLU A 40 14.27 -22.83 1.91
CA GLU A 40 14.67 -21.48 1.51
C GLU A 40 15.76 -20.87 2.43
N LEU A 41 16.01 -21.47 3.60
CA LEU A 41 17.06 -21.01 4.52
C LEU A 41 18.47 -21.38 4.05
N PRO A 42 19.51 -20.63 4.47
CA PRO A 42 20.90 -20.99 4.24
C PRO A 42 21.20 -22.42 4.71
N ASN A 43 21.85 -23.21 3.84
CA ASN A 43 22.17 -24.64 4.06
C ASN A 43 20.95 -25.55 4.34
N LYS A 44 19.72 -25.05 4.15
CA LYS A 44 18.47 -25.77 4.34
C LYS A 44 18.30 -26.41 5.73
N VAL A 45 18.75 -25.68 6.76
CA VAL A 45 18.82 -26.18 8.14
C VAL A 45 18.50 -25.08 9.15
N ILE A 46 17.89 -25.47 10.27
CA ILE A 46 17.84 -24.70 11.50
C ILE A 46 18.63 -25.45 12.59
N ILE A 47 19.54 -24.77 13.26
CA ILE A 47 20.31 -25.33 14.38
C ILE A 47 19.72 -24.82 15.70
N VAL A 48 19.33 -25.74 16.58
CA VAL A 48 18.79 -25.45 17.92
C VAL A 48 19.69 -26.02 19.02
N THR A 49 19.52 -25.55 20.26
CA THR A 49 20.41 -25.93 21.38
C THR A 49 20.19 -27.35 21.90
N GLN A 50 19.04 -27.94 21.59
CA GLN A 50 18.65 -29.29 22.03
C GLN A 50 17.57 -29.85 21.11
N LYS A 51 17.33 -31.17 21.18
CA LYS A 51 16.17 -31.76 20.51
C LYS A 51 14.88 -31.08 21.02
N PRO A 52 14.02 -30.54 20.15
CA PRO A 52 12.78 -29.91 20.60
C PRO A 52 11.86 -30.92 21.30
N ASP A 53 11.40 -30.56 22.50
CA ASP A 53 10.41 -31.33 23.27
C ASP A 53 9.54 -30.40 24.16
N PRO A 54 8.48 -29.79 23.61
CA PRO A 54 8.27 -29.53 22.19
C PRO A 54 9.06 -28.31 21.69
N ASN A 55 9.62 -27.49 22.58
CA ASN A 55 10.31 -26.25 22.27
C ASN A 55 11.85 -26.42 22.29
N ALA A 56 12.54 -25.69 21.41
CA ALA A 56 13.98 -25.46 21.52
C ALA A 56 14.38 -24.05 21.11
N ALA A 57 15.35 -23.47 21.83
CA ALA A 57 15.97 -22.20 21.48
C ALA A 57 16.94 -22.37 20.30
N PHE A 58 17.09 -21.33 19.49
CA PHE A 58 18.05 -21.33 18.38
C PHE A 58 19.47 -21.36 18.91
N TYR A 59 20.32 -22.15 18.27
CA TYR A 59 21.74 -22.15 18.57
C TYR A 59 22.35 -20.83 18.13
N GLU A 60 23.23 -20.28 18.95
CA GLU A 60 23.72 -18.92 18.73
C GLU A 60 24.47 -18.73 17.40
N LYS A 61 25.08 -19.77 16.83
CA LYS A 61 25.80 -19.70 15.54
C LYS A 61 24.99 -20.22 14.35
N ASP A 62 23.71 -20.53 14.55
CA ASP A 62 22.80 -20.75 13.43
C ASP A 62 22.79 -19.50 12.53
N GLU A 63 22.83 -19.69 11.21
CA GLU A 63 22.93 -18.55 10.27
C GLU A 63 21.70 -17.64 10.33
N TRP A 64 20.51 -18.22 10.49
CA TRP A 64 19.28 -17.44 10.63
C TRP A 64 19.21 -16.77 11.99
N ALA A 65 19.62 -17.43 13.07
CA ALA A 65 19.72 -16.81 14.39
C ALA A 65 20.72 -15.63 14.41
N GLN A 66 21.86 -15.76 13.74
CA GLN A 66 22.84 -14.68 13.58
C GLN A 66 22.23 -13.50 12.81
N TRP A 67 21.44 -13.79 11.78
CA TRP A 67 20.71 -12.75 11.05
C TRP A 67 19.67 -12.04 11.93
N LEU A 68 18.86 -12.79 12.68
CA LEU A 68 17.90 -12.22 13.64
C LEU A 68 18.62 -11.38 14.72
N LYS A 69 19.83 -11.77 15.15
CA LYS A 69 20.65 -10.97 16.08
C LYS A 69 21.17 -9.66 15.49
N MET A 70 21.18 -9.48 14.17
CA MET A 70 21.46 -8.18 13.56
C MET A 70 20.28 -7.21 13.73
N LEU A 71 19.05 -7.73 13.79
CA LEU A 71 17.87 -6.94 14.16
C LEU A 71 17.92 -6.55 15.65
N ASP A 72 18.18 -7.51 16.54
CA ASP A 72 18.36 -7.23 17.97
C ASP A 72 19.39 -8.17 18.61
N LYS A 73 20.52 -7.62 19.04
CA LYS A 73 21.61 -8.38 19.66
C LYS A 73 21.18 -9.14 20.92
N GLY A 74 20.20 -8.63 21.66
CA GLY A 74 19.67 -9.26 22.88
C GLY A 74 18.43 -10.12 22.65
N GLY A 75 17.98 -10.26 21.41
CA GLY A 75 16.77 -11.01 21.08
C GLY A 75 16.87 -12.50 21.42
N GLN A 76 15.71 -13.12 21.61
CA GLN A 76 15.58 -14.55 21.90
C GLN A 76 14.68 -15.19 20.85
N TYR A 77 15.13 -16.32 20.30
CA TYR A 77 14.45 -16.97 19.18
C TYR A 77 14.33 -18.47 19.47
N SER A 78 13.14 -19.01 19.26
CA SER A 78 12.86 -20.43 19.47
C SER A 78 11.82 -20.93 18.48
N LEU A 79 11.72 -22.25 18.38
CA LEU A 79 10.65 -22.93 17.67
C LEU A 79 10.00 -23.99 18.55
N THR A 80 8.77 -24.32 18.20
CA THR A 80 8.01 -25.42 18.79
C THR A 80 7.70 -26.42 17.68
N MET A 81 7.94 -27.72 17.92
CA MET A 81 7.61 -28.79 16.99
C MET A 81 6.22 -29.35 17.27
N MET A 82 5.53 -29.80 16.21
CA MET A 82 4.26 -30.50 16.31
C MET A 82 4.45 -31.95 16.79
N GLY A 83 4.83 -32.18 18.05
CA GLY A 83 4.83 -33.50 18.71
C GLY A 83 5.12 -34.72 17.82
N GLU A 84 4.04 -35.41 17.41
CA GLU A 84 4.11 -36.64 16.59
C GLU A 84 4.44 -36.41 15.10
N LYS A 85 4.18 -35.21 14.58
CA LYS A 85 4.52 -34.82 13.20
C LYS A 85 5.92 -34.21 13.18
N LYS A 86 6.72 -34.56 12.17
CA LYS A 86 8.03 -33.93 11.93
C LYS A 86 7.86 -32.57 11.27
N GLU A 87 7.08 -31.71 11.90
CA GLU A 87 6.67 -30.40 11.38
C GLU A 87 6.85 -29.34 12.46
N ILE A 88 7.19 -28.12 12.05
CA ILE A 88 7.28 -26.98 12.95
C ILE A 88 5.85 -26.47 13.18
N ASP A 89 5.47 -26.30 14.45
CA ASP A 89 4.17 -25.75 14.81
C ASP A 89 4.18 -24.22 14.67
N HIS A 90 5.14 -23.57 15.33
CA HIS A 90 5.33 -22.13 15.27
C HIS A 90 6.73 -21.71 15.74
N PHE A 91 7.07 -20.47 15.45
CA PHE A 91 8.24 -19.75 15.91
C PHE A 91 7.86 -18.72 16.96
N GLU A 92 8.75 -18.49 17.91
CA GLU A 92 8.66 -17.39 18.85
C GLU A 92 9.90 -16.50 18.71
N LEU A 93 9.67 -15.22 18.46
CA LEU A 93 10.71 -14.23 18.18
C LEU A 93 10.56 -13.06 19.17
N GLN A 94 11.52 -12.90 20.07
CA GLN A 94 11.55 -11.79 21.01
C GLN A 94 12.63 -10.78 20.61
N ILE A 95 12.25 -9.51 20.57
CA ILE A 95 13.16 -8.36 20.52
C ILE A 95 13.01 -7.55 21.81
N ASN A 96 14.02 -6.75 22.13
CA ASN A 96 14.11 -5.89 23.31
C ASN A 96 14.15 -4.40 22.96
N HIS A 97 14.28 -4.04 21.69
CA HIS A 97 14.26 -2.66 21.19
C HIS A 97 13.08 -2.42 20.23
N PRO A 98 12.39 -1.26 20.31
CA PRO A 98 12.61 -0.16 21.25
C PRO A 98 12.09 -0.47 22.68
N ILE A 99 11.28 -1.53 22.80
CA ILE A 99 10.80 -2.14 24.04
C ILE A 99 10.79 -3.66 23.86
N THR A 100 10.62 -4.44 24.93
CA THR A 100 10.49 -5.89 24.83
C THR A 100 9.17 -6.28 24.18
N LEU A 101 9.26 -6.96 23.04
CA LEU A 101 8.15 -7.41 22.20
C LEU A 101 8.37 -8.87 21.83
N LYS A 102 7.33 -9.69 22.00
CA LYS A 102 7.32 -11.09 21.60
C LYS A 102 6.37 -11.26 20.42
N PHE A 103 6.87 -11.81 19.32
CA PHE A 103 6.10 -12.21 18.16
C PHE A 103 5.99 -13.72 18.13
N SER A 104 4.86 -14.22 17.66
CA SER A 104 4.62 -15.64 17.47
C SER A 104 3.94 -15.88 16.14
N SER A 105 4.39 -16.91 15.43
CA SER A 105 3.75 -17.36 14.19
C SER A 105 2.64 -18.38 14.44
N ALA A 106 2.26 -18.60 15.71
CA ALA A 106 1.10 -19.39 16.07
C ALA A 106 -0.18 -18.72 15.58
N LYS A 107 -1.17 -19.55 15.19
CA LYS A 107 -2.44 -19.09 14.61
C LYS A 107 -3.15 -18.04 15.46
N GLU A 108 -3.16 -18.19 16.79
CA GLU A 108 -3.80 -17.22 17.69
C GLU A 108 -3.15 -15.83 17.60
N ALA A 109 -1.82 -15.76 17.58
CA ALA A 109 -1.11 -14.49 17.45
C ALA A 109 -1.35 -13.84 16.08
N LEU A 110 -1.39 -14.64 15.01
CA LEU A 110 -1.72 -14.19 13.67
C LEU A 110 -3.16 -13.67 13.57
N THR A 111 -4.14 -14.40 14.12
CA THR A 111 -5.55 -13.98 14.13
C THR A 111 -5.74 -12.69 14.92
N ASN A 112 -5.01 -12.49 16.02
CA ASN A 112 -5.04 -11.20 16.73
C ASN A 112 -4.47 -10.06 15.89
N ALA A 113 -3.36 -10.31 15.17
CA ALA A 113 -2.70 -9.31 14.35
C ALA A 113 -3.47 -8.95 13.06
N PHE A 114 -4.04 -9.93 12.37
CA PHE A 114 -4.60 -9.77 11.01
C PHE A 114 -6.10 -10.06 10.90
N GLY A 115 -6.73 -10.69 11.91
CA GLY A 115 -8.12 -11.15 11.83
C GLY A 115 -8.25 -12.58 11.28
N GLU A 116 -9.46 -13.14 11.32
CA GLU A 116 -9.68 -14.53 10.87
C GLU A 116 -9.62 -14.68 9.35
N ASP A 117 -10.13 -13.71 8.60
CA ASP A 117 -10.23 -13.79 7.13
C ASP A 117 -8.85 -13.79 6.47
N ASP A 118 -7.95 -12.90 6.88
CA ASP A 118 -6.59 -12.79 6.33
C ASP A 118 -5.63 -13.90 6.77
N VAL A 119 -5.99 -14.69 7.80
CA VAL A 119 -5.15 -15.79 8.31
C VAL A 119 -5.48 -17.13 7.66
N LYS A 120 -6.57 -17.23 6.90
CA LYS A 120 -7.00 -18.50 6.28
C LYS A 120 -5.93 -19.13 5.39
N ASP A 121 -5.15 -18.30 4.72
CA ASP A 121 -4.12 -18.74 3.78
C ASP A 121 -2.72 -18.86 4.43
N ILE A 122 -2.58 -18.44 5.69
CA ILE A 122 -1.34 -18.57 6.46
C ILE A 122 -1.33 -19.92 7.20
N ASN A 123 -0.56 -20.87 6.68
CA ASN A 123 -0.50 -22.23 7.24
C ASN A 123 0.62 -22.36 8.28
N PRO A 124 0.57 -23.30 9.23
CA PRO A 124 1.71 -23.61 10.11
C PRO A 124 2.99 -23.84 9.27
N PRO A 125 4.16 -23.32 9.70
CA PRO A 125 4.44 -22.66 10.96
C PRO A 125 4.18 -21.14 10.96
N GLY A 126 3.20 -20.64 10.19
CA GLY A 126 2.98 -19.23 9.88
C GLY A 126 3.48 -18.82 8.50
N TYR A 127 3.57 -19.78 7.57
CA TYR A 127 4.10 -19.61 6.23
C TYR A 127 2.99 -19.25 5.23
N ASN A 128 3.19 -18.14 4.53
CA ASN A 128 2.41 -17.66 3.39
C ASN A 128 3.38 -17.40 2.23
N ASP A 129 3.70 -18.46 1.50
CA ASP A 129 4.80 -18.58 0.54
C ASP A 129 5.10 -17.29 -0.25
N PRO A 130 6.32 -16.70 -0.15
CA PRO A 130 7.51 -17.17 0.57
C PRO A 130 7.68 -16.60 2.00
N LEU A 131 6.66 -15.99 2.58
CA LEU A 131 6.78 -15.21 3.82
C LEU A 131 6.53 -16.05 5.07
N LEU A 132 7.41 -15.94 6.06
CA LEU A 132 7.07 -16.29 7.45
C LEU A 132 6.42 -15.07 8.11
N CYS A 133 5.22 -15.23 8.65
CA CYS A 133 4.47 -14.21 9.37
C CYS A 133 4.44 -14.54 10.87
N ALA A 134 4.66 -13.54 11.72
CA ALA A 134 4.53 -13.66 13.18
C ALA A 134 3.80 -12.45 13.76
N GLY A 135 2.65 -12.69 14.39
CA GLY A 135 1.85 -11.65 15.04
C GLY A 135 2.40 -11.29 16.41
N LEU A 136 2.23 -10.04 16.83
CA LEU A 136 2.64 -9.58 18.16
C LEU A 136 1.77 -10.23 19.25
N VAL A 137 2.42 -10.79 20.27
CA VAL A 137 1.79 -11.44 21.41
C VAL A 137 1.58 -10.42 22.53
N LYS A 138 0.35 -10.37 23.07
CA LYS A 138 0.04 -9.53 24.23
C LYS A 138 0.83 -10.01 25.46
N PRO A 139 1.63 -9.14 26.10
CA PRO A 139 2.37 -9.51 27.30
C PRO A 139 1.43 -9.69 28.49
N GLY A 140 1.86 -10.49 29.46
CA GLY A 140 1.16 -10.64 30.74
C GLY A 140 1.26 -9.41 31.65
N GLU A 141 2.25 -8.55 31.42
CA GLU A 141 2.47 -7.29 32.15
C GLU A 141 2.34 -6.08 31.22
N ALA A 142 2.03 -4.91 31.79
CA ALA A 142 1.94 -3.68 31.01
C ALA A 142 3.30 -3.30 30.40
N THR A 143 3.31 -2.96 29.12
CA THR A 143 4.51 -2.43 28.46
C THR A 143 4.87 -1.05 28.96
N LYS A 144 6.17 -0.78 29.03
CA LYS A 144 6.69 0.56 29.32
C LYS A 144 6.36 1.52 28.18
N GLN A 145 6.12 2.78 28.53
CA GLN A 145 6.12 3.89 27.59
C GLN A 145 7.53 4.10 27.02
N VAL A 146 7.59 4.56 25.77
CA VAL A 146 8.83 4.88 25.07
C VAL A 146 8.70 6.22 24.37
N GLU A 147 9.80 6.97 24.29
CA GLU A 147 9.84 8.23 23.56
C GLU A 147 9.60 7.99 22.06
N LEU A 148 8.81 8.87 21.43
CA LEU A 148 8.50 8.85 20.01
C LEU A 148 9.78 8.86 19.17
N SER A 149 10.78 9.66 19.55
CA SER A 149 12.07 9.71 18.86
C SER A 149 12.81 8.36 18.85
N LYS A 150 12.70 7.55 19.91
CA LYS A 150 13.33 6.22 19.95
C LYS A 150 12.63 5.21 19.04
N VAL A 151 11.31 5.32 18.89
CA VAL A 151 10.55 4.50 17.92
C VAL A 151 10.88 4.92 16.49
N TRP A 152 11.04 6.22 16.25
CA TRP A 152 11.45 6.78 14.97
C TRP A 152 12.84 6.28 14.54
N GLU A 153 13.82 6.36 15.45
CA GLU A 153 15.17 5.85 15.25
C GLU A 153 15.18 4.32 15.05
N PHE A 154 14.33 3.58 15.77
CA PHE A 154 14.18 2.14 15.59
C PHE A 154 13.76 1.78 14.17
N ALA A 155 12.83 2.52 13.56
CA ALA A 155 12.42 2.35 12.17
C ALA A 155 13.58 2.57 11.17
N GLY A 156 14.70 3.15 11.60
CA GLY A 156 15.82 3.51 10.71
C GLY A 156 15.66 4.87 10.05
N VAL A 157 14.68 5.67 10.51
CA VAL A 157 14.45 7.01 9.97
C VAL A 157 15.32 8.04 10.72
N PRO A 158 16.02 8.95 10.01
CA PRO A 158 16.81 9.99 10.64
C PRO A 158 16.01 10.86 11.62
N LYS A 159 16.59 11.14 12.80
CA LYS A 159 15.93 11.87 13.90
C LYS A 159 15.56 13.31 13.54
N ASP A 160 16.35 13.92 12.66
CA ASP A 160 16.22 15.27 12.12
C ASP A 160 14.97 15.46 11.26
N ILE A 161 14.36 14.39 10.74
CA ILE A 161 13.06 14.45 10.07
C ILE A 161 11.92 14.70 11.08
N LEU A 162 12.07 14.26 12.33
CA LEU A 162 11.09 14.50 13.37
C LEU A 162 11.32 15.89 13.99
N PRO A 163 10.33 16.81 14.00
CA PRO A 163 10.46 18.10 14.67
C PRO A 163 10.88 17.95 16.13
N THR A 164 11.85 18.76 16.56
CA THR A 164 12.44 18.69 17.92
C THR A 164 11.38 18.68 19.04
N PRO A 165 10.30 19.49 18.98
CA PRO A 165 9.26 19.47 20.01
C PRO A 165 8.51 18.14 20.14
N LEU A 166 8.56 17.29 19.12
CA LEU A 166 7.90 15.97 19.13
C LEU A 166 8.80 14.86 19.70
N HIS A 167 10.11 15.11 19.88
CA HIS A 167 11.07 14.07 20.28
C HIS A 167 10.74 13.43 21.64
N GLY A 168 10.27 14.26 22.58
CA GLY A 168 9.97 13.88 23.96
C GLY A 168 8.55 13.38 24.18
N LEU A 169 7.72 13.33 23.14
CA LEU A 169 6.39 12.72 23.25
C LEU A 169 6.52 11.23 23.56
N VAL A 170 5.59 10.68 24.32
CA VAL A 170 5.62 9.28 24.73
C VAL A 170 4.52 8.48 24.05
N VAL A 171 4.87 7.28 23.62
CA VAL A 171 3.97 6.31 23.01
C VAL A 171 3.95 5.02 23.82
N GLU A 172 2.84 4.30 23.73
CA GLU A 172 2.64 3.00 24.37
C GLU A 172 1.93 2.02 23.45
N MET A 173 2.14 0.72 23.67
CA MET A 173 1.41 -0.29 22.93
C MET A 173 -0.07 -0.27 23.30
N GLY A 174 -0.93 -0.07 22.30
CA GLY A 174 -2.38 -0.17 22.48
C GLY A 174 -2.83 -1.62 22.60
N TRP A 175 -2.75 -2.23 23.78
CA TRP A 175 -3.19 -3.63 23.98
C TRP A 175 -4.71 -3.81 24.04
N ASN A 176 -5.44 -2.71 23.97
CA ASN A 176 -6.91 -2.64 23.86
C ASN A 176 -7.33 -2.26 22.44
N LEU A 177 -6.41 -2.23 21.47
CA LEU A 177 -6.77 -2.06 20.07
C LEU A 177 -7.67 -3.24 19.65
N PRO A 178 -8.67 -3.00 18.80
CA PRO A 178 -9.46 -4.08 18.22
C PRO A 178 -8.56 -5.11 17.53
N GLN A 179 -9.10 -6.31 17.27
CA GLN A 179 -8.48 -7.25 16.32
C GLN A 179 -8.05 -6.49 15.05
N GLN A 180 -6.99 -6.94 14.36
CA GLN A 180 -6.46 -6.32 13.14
C GLN A 180 -5.52 -5.11 13.34
N HIS A 181 -4.83 -5.02 14.49
CA HIS A 181 -3.85 -3.94 14.70
C HIS A 181 -2.56 -4.09 13.88
N ARG A 182 -2.36 -5.19 13.16
CA ARG A 182 -1.24 -5.48 12.23
C ARG A 182 0.17 -5.33 12.81
N ASN A 183 0.32 -5.42 14.14
CA ASN A 183 1.64 -5.44 14.73
C ASN A 183 2.22 -6.84 14.53
N ALA A 184 3.21 -6.94 13.66
CA ALA A 184 3.73 -8.20 13.19
C ALA A 184 5.16 -8.07 12.68
N LEU A 185 5.79 -9.22 12.53
CA LEU A 185 7.09 -9.43 11.92
C LEU A 185 6.92 -10.37 10.74
N TRP A 186 7.51 -10.01 9.61
CA TRP A 186 7.61 -10.84 8.42
C TRP A 186 9.06 -11.16 8.13
N PHE A 187 9.34 -12.37 7.68
CA PHE A 187 10.65 -12.79 7.21
C PHE A 187 10.54 -13.45 5.83
N ASN A 188 11.29 -12.94 4.86
CA ASN A 188 11.34 -13.46 3.50
C ASN A 188 12.74 -14.01 3.20
N PRO A 189 12.97 -15.33 3.29
CA PRO A 189 14.27 -15.92 2.99
C PRO A 189 14.69 -15.70 1.52
N GLY A 190 13.74 -15.80 0.58
CA GLY A 190 13.99 -15.70 -0.87
C GLY A 190 14.27 -14.28 -1.39
N PHE A 191 13.97 -13.24 -0.60
CA PHE A 191 14.21 -11.85 -0.96
C PHE A 191 15.31 -11.24 -0.08
N GLY A 192 16.55 -11.70 -0.28
CA GLY A 192 17.70 -11.20 0.49
C GLY A 192 17.57 -11.40 1.99
N SER A 193 16.90 -12.47 2.42
CA SER A 193 16.60 -12.74 3.84
C SER A 193 15.94 -11.55 4.55
N GLN A 194 15.08 -10.80 3.87
CA GLN A 194 14.52 -9.58 4.41
C GLN A 194 13.66 -9.83 5.66
N ILE A 195 13.82 -9.01 6.70
CA ILE A 195 12.92 -8.92 7.85
C ILE A 195 12.17 -7.59 7.77
N LYS A 196 10.84 -7.63 7.84
CA LYS A 196 9.99 -6.44 8.03
C LYS A 196 9.32 -6.51 9.39
N ILE A 197 9.29 -5.41 10.13
CA ILE A 197 8.54 -5.28 11.39
C ILE A 197 7.66 -4.06 11.29
N ARG A 198 6.37 -4.22 11.56
CA ARG A 198 5.41 -3.11 11.62
C ARG A 198 4.85 -3.00 13.03
N LEU A 199 4.92 -1.80 13.61
CA LEU A 199 4.45 -1.48 14.95
C LEU A 199 3.57 -0.23 14.94
N ALA A 200 2.39 -0.33 15.52
CA ALA A 200 1.51 0.76 15.87
C ALA A 200 1.50 0.96 17.40
N MET A 201 1.86 2.17 17.84
CA MET A 201 1.90 2.55 19.26
C MET A 201 1.11 3.85 19.47
N GLN A 202 0.19 3.84 20.43
CA GLN A 202 -0.68 4.96 20.75
C GLN A 202 0.12 6.10 21.38
N LEU A 203 -0.10 7.33 20.92
CA LEU A 203 0.43 8.54 21.54
C LEU A 203 -0.39 8.86 22.80
N ALA A 204 0.30 9.13 23.91
CA ALA A 204 -0.35 9.39 25.19
C ALA A 204 -1.13 10.72 25.24
N ASP A 205 -0.62 11.77 24.58
CA ASP A 205 -1.27 13.08 24.50
C ASP A 205 -1.30 13.60 23.04
N PRO A 206 -2.33 13.23 22.25
CA PRO A 206 -2.51 13.75 20.90
C PRO A 206 -2.77 15.27 20.87
N GLY A 207 -3.23 15.87 21.98
CA GLY A 207 -3.49 17.30 22.07
C GLY A 207 -2.23 18.16 21.90
N THR A 208 -1.05 17.60 22.15
CA THR A 208 0.22 18.30 21.90
C THR A 208 0.47 18.50 20.40
N LEU A 209 0.02 17.59 19.53
CA LEU A 209 0.12 17.77 18.06
C LEU A 209 -0.72 18.96 17.59
N ASN A 210 -1.95 19.12 18.11
CA ASN A 210 -2.83 20.23 17.77
C ASN A 210 -2.20 21.59 18.04
N LYS A 211 -1.54 21.71 19.20
CA LYS A 211 -0.84 22.94 19.61
C LYS A 211 0.39 23.20 18.76
N HIS A 212 1.19 22.16 18.50
CA HIS A 212 2.45 22.30 17.77
C HIS A 212 2.22 22.65 16.30
N PHE A 213 1.19 22.07 15.69
CA PHE A 213 0.85 22.31 14.29
C PHE A 213 -0.16 23.44 14.08
N PHE A 214 -0.56 24.14 15.16
CA PHE A 214 -1.54 25.24 15.14
C PHE A 214 -2.83 24.89 14.37
N LEU A 215 -3.36 23.68 14.61
CA LEU A 215 -4.50 23.15 13.84
C LEU A 215 -5.80 23.92 14.10
N ASP A 216 -5.86 24.72 15.18
CA ASP A 216 -6.93 25.67 15.44
C ASP A 216 -7.11 26.68 14.30
N LYS A 217 -6.01 27.07 13.63
CA LYS A 217 -6.03 28.03 12.52
C LYS A 217 -6.77 27.52 11.30
N VAL A 218 -6.73 26.20 11.09
CA VAL A 218 -7.43 25.50 10.01
C VAL A 218 -8.70 24.79 10.49
N LYS A 219 -9.15 25.07 11.73
CA LYS A 219 -10.38 24.48 12.31
C LYS A 219 -10.37 22.94 12.26
N MET A 220 -9.22 22.34 12.52
CA MET A 220 -9.03 20.89 12.60
C MET A 220 -8.54 20.49 13.99
N GLU A 221 -8.89 19.29 14.43
CA GLU A 221 -8.43 18.73 15.71
C GLU A 221 -8.07 17.26 15.53
N ILE A 222 -6.85 16.87 15.91
CA ILE A 222 -6.44 15.48 16.09
C ILE A 222 -6.99 15.00 17.43
N THR A 223 -7.87 14.00 17.40
CA THR A 223 -8.50 13.40 18.58
C THR A 223 -7.76 12.15 19.06
N LYS A 224 -7.13 11.41 18.14
CA LYS A 224 -6.26 10.27 18.43
C LYS A 224 -5.06 10.28 17.51
N ALA A 225 -3.92 9.83 18.00
CA ALA A 225 -2.73 9.64 17.20
C ALA A 225 -1.97 8.40 17.65
N GLN A 226 -1.38 7.67 16.71
CA GLN A 226 -0.50 6.55 16.95
C GLN A 226 0.70 6.68 16.01
N ILE A 227 1.90 6.32 16.46
CA ILE A 227 3.01 6.11 15.54
C ILE A 227 2.82 4.76 14.85
N VAL A 228 2.93 4.74 13.53
CA VAL A 228 3.08 3.53 12.72
C VAL A 228 4.48 3.51 12.17
N CYS A 229 5.28 2.57 12.66
CA CYS A 229 6.68 2.38 12.31
C CYS A 229 6.80 1.08 11.52
N LYS A 230 7.44 1.14 10.35
CA LYS A 230 7.93 -0.05 9.64
C LYS A 230 9.45 -0.02 9.61
N LYS A 231 10.05 -1.11 10.07
CA LYS A 231 11.49 -1.36 10.02
C LYS A 231 11.74 -2.47 9.02
N VAL A 232 12.67 -2.27 8.10
CA VAL A 232 13.08 -3.23 7.08
C VAL A 232 14.57 -3.48 7.22
N LEU A 233 14.95 -4.75 7.34
CA LEU A 233 16.34 -5.19 7.33
C LEU A 233 16.53 -6.13 6.16
N THR A 234 17.46 -5.80 5.27
CA THR A 234 17.86 -6.67 4.16
C THR A 234 19.30 -7.10 4.35
N LEU A 235 19.59 -8.38 4.12
CA LEU A 235 20.96 -8.90 4.19
C LEU A 235 21.72 -8.50 2.93
N ALA A 236 22.79 -7.71 3.09
CA ALA A 236 23.75 -7.43 2.04
C ALA A 236 25.02 -8.27 2.25
N ASP A 237 25.41 -9.02 1.22
CA ASP A 237 26.68 -9.76 1.20
C ASP A 237 27.67 -9.07 0.28
N THR A 238 28.76 -8.58 0.85
CA THR A 238 29.85 -7.90 0.12
C THR A 238 30.96 -8.86 -0.29
N GLY A 239 30.81 -10.17 -0.03
CA GLY A 239 31.85 -11.20 -0.18
C GLY A 239 32.85 -11.21 0.98
N GLU A 240 33.16 -10.06 1.57
CA GLU A 240 34.00 -9.96 2.77
C GLU A 240 33.19 -10.00 4.06
N ARG A 241 31.98 -9.42 4.05
CA ARG A 241 31.10 -9.31 5.21
C ARG A 241 29.62 -9.36 4.83
N LYS A 242 28.86 -10.02 5.69
CA LYS A 242 27.39 -9.92 5.78
C LYS A 242 27.03 -8.68 6.60
N LEU A 243 26.24 -7.78 6.04
CA LEU A 243 25.81 -6.52 6.64
C LEU A 243 24.27 -6.45 6.62
N ALA A 244 23.70 -5.84 7.65
CA ALA A 244 22.29 -5.46 7.64
C ALA A 244 22.13 -4.06 7.06
N VAL A 245 21.40 -3.95 5.94
CA VAL A 245 20.93 -2.66 5.42
C VAL A 245 19.61 -2.35 6.10
N ASN A 246 19.57 -1.25 6.85
CA ASN A 246 18.40 -0.82 7.59
C ASN A 246 17.69 0.29 6.82
N GLU A 247 16.43 0.03 6.49
CA GLU A 247 15.52 0.96 5.83
C GLU A 247 14.21 0.98 6.62
N GLY A 248 13.40 2.01 6.45
CA GLY A 248 12.08 2.01 7.05
C GLY A 248 11.37 3.33 6.94
N GLU A 249 10.18 3.34 7.53
CA GLU A 249 9.26 4.45 7.52
C GLU A 249 8.63 4.63 8.90
N ALA A 250 8.35 5.87 9.25
CA ALA A 250 7.66 6.23 10.47
C ALA A 250 6.68 7.36 10.13
N LEU A 251 5.40 7.14 10.42
CA LEU A 251 4.33 8.10 10.18
C LEU A 251 3.36 8.09 11.37
N LEU A 252 2.51 9.12 11.47
CA LEU A 252 1.48 9.16 12.50
C LEU A 252 0.14 8.73 11.91
N GLY A 253 -0.38 7.57 12.32
CA GLY A 253 -1.78 7.22 12.09
C GLY A 253 -2.67 8.06 13.02
N LEU A 254 -3.79 8.59 12.55
CA LEU A 254 -4.60 9.50 13.34
C LEU A 254 -6.10 9.41 13.08
N GLU A 255 -6.85 9.89 14.06
CA GLU A 255 -8.25 10.28 13.95
C GLU A 255 -8.30 11.80 14.14
N CYS A 256 -8.94 12.51 13.21
CA CYS A 256 -9.12 13.94 13.30
C CYS A 256 -10.57 14.36 13.04
N LYS A 257 -10.95 15.50 13.59
CA LYS A 257 -12.24 16.15 13.37
C LYS A 257 -12.07 17.39 12.51
N LEU A 258 -12.89 17.45 11.46
CA LEU A 258 -13.21 18.66 10.73
C LEU A 258 -14.64 19.05 11.10
N ARG A 259 -14.78 19.89 12.13
CA ARG A 259 -16.07 20.21 12.76
C ARG A 259 -16.81 18.95 13.25
N ASP A 260 -17.89 18.55 12.58
CA ASP A 260 -18.72 17.36 12.88
C ASP A 260 -18.29 16.10 12.10
N LEU A 261 -17.34 16.22 11.17
CA LEU A 261 -16.82 15.10 10.38
C LEU A 261 -15.59 14.48 11.05
N THR A 262 -15.66 13.21 11.40
CA THR A 262 -14.51 12.43 11.88
C THR A 262 -13.83 11.72 10.72
N LEU A 263 -12.56 12.01 10.48
CA LEU A 263 -11.73 11.37 9.47
C LEU A 263 -10.64 10.53 10.13
N THR A 264 -10.24 9.44 9.49
CA THR A 264 -9.12 8.59 9.91
C THR A 264 -8.07 8.50 8.82
N GLY A 265 -6.80 8.33 9.17
CA GLY A 265 -5.76 8.18 8.15
C GLY A 265 -4.37 8.36 8.70
N CYS A 266 -3.48 8.99 7.91
CA CYS A 266 -2.11 9.26 8.31
C CYS A 266 -1.72 10.73 8.19
N LEU A 267 -0.62 11.06 8.88
CA LEU A 267 0.14 12.28 8.80
C LEU A 267 1.61 11.95 8.54
N GLU A 268 2.13 12.59 7.50
CA GLU A 268 3.53 12.56 7.08
C GLU A 268 4.17 13.93 7.36
N LEU A 269 5.39 13.90 7.87
CA LEU A 269 6.16 15.08 8.20
C LEU A 269 7.22 15.32 7.13
N SER A 270 7.36 16.59 6.72
CA SER A 270 8.40 17.05 5.81
C SER A 270 8.96 18.38 6.32
N ASP A 271 10.08 18.83 5.74
CA ASP A 271 10.69 20.09 6.12
C ASP A 271 9.76 21.26 5.76
N GLY A 272 9.24 21.96 6.78
CA GLY A 272 8.32 23.08 6.63
C GLY A 272 6.90 22.74 6.15
N ALA A 273 6.52 21.45 6.06
CA ALA A 273 5.17 21.07 5.66
C ALA A 273 4.69 19.77 6.31
N ILE A 274 3.37 19.65 6.46
CA ILE A 274 2.68 18.49 7.01
C ILE A 274 1.65 18.01 6.00
N HIS A 275 1.68 16.71 5.69
CA HIS A 275 0.74 16.11 4.75
C HIS A 275 -0.16 15.11 5.46
N PHE A 276 -1.47 15.31 5.33
CA PHE A 276 -2.49 14.39 5.80
C PHE A 276 -3.03 13.60 4.61
N THR A 277 -3.23 12.30 4.80
CA THR A 277 -4.05 11.47 3.92
C THR A 277 -5.16 10.83 4.75
N LEU A 278 -6.39 11.24 4.49
CA LEU A 278 -7.55 11.01 5.34
C LEU A 278 -8.67 10.30 4.57
N GLN A 279 -9.42 9.47 5.26
CA GLN A 279 -10.54 8.67 4.76
C GLN A 279 -11.71 8.75 5.75
N ASN A 280 -12.90 8.38 5.28
CA ASN A 280 -14.13 8.39 6.06
C ASN A 280 -15.24 7.64 5.29
N ASN A 281 -16.23 7.13 6.03
CA ASN A 281 -17.33 6.32 5.47
C ASN A 281 -18.69 7.05 5.48
N ASP A 282 -18.73 8.37 5.78
CA ASP A 282 -19.91 9.24 5.71
C ASP A 282 -20.21 9.57 4.25
N GLU A 283 -21.47 9.38 3.83
CA GLU A 283 -21.94 9.67 2.48
C GLU A 283 -21.87 11.18 2.15
N ASP A 284 -21.91 12.04 3.18
CA ASP A 284 -21.85 13.50 3.05
C ASP A 284 -20.43 14.08 3.24
N ALA A 285 -19.41 13.22 3.38
CA ALA A 285 -18.03 13.65 3.61
C ALA A 285 -17.54 14.69 2.59
N VAL A 286 -17.83 14.47 1.30
CA VAL A 286 -17.43 15.37 0.21
C VAL A 286 -18.00 16.78 0.41
N ALA A 287 -19.29 16.89 0.71
CA ALA A 287 -19.96 18.18 0.88
C ALA A 287 -19.40 18.93 2.10
N LYS A 288 -19.23 18.23 3.22
CA LYS A 288 -18.66 18.78 4.46
C LYS A 288 -17.21 19.27 4.28
N ILE A 289 -16.39 18.51 3.55
CA ILE A 289 -14.99 18.88 3.26
C ILE A 289 -14.95 20.11 2.34
N ILE A 290 -15.76 20.16 1.28
CA ILE A 290 -15.81 21.30 0.36
C ILE A 290 -16.27 22.57 1.08
N GLU A 291 -17.29 22.50 1.93
CA GLU A 291 -17.75 23.64 2.74
C GLU A 291 -16.67 24.11 3.73
N TRP A 292 -15.96 23.16 4.36
CA TRP A 292 -14.86 23.46 5.28
C TRP A 292 -13.69 24.15 4.54
N LEU A 293 -13.29 23.67 3.36
CA LEU A 293 -12.25 24.29 2.53
C LEU A 293 -12.63 25.73 2.14
N GLY A 294 -13.89 25.95 1.71
CA GLY A 294 -14.45 27.27 1.44
C GLY A 294 -14.24 28.27 2.59
N ASP A 295 -14.62 27.85 3.79
CA ASP A 295 -14.52 28.63 5.02
C ASP A 295 -13.08 28.84 5.50
N VAL A 296 -12.19 27.85 5.35
CA VAL A 296 -10.81 27.98 5.84
C VAL A 296 -9.97 28.84 4.91
N ILE A 297 -10.04 28.61 3.60
CA ILE A 297 -9.18 29.26 2.60
C ILE A 297 -9.72 30.65 2.23
N TRP A 298 -11.01 30.74 1.86
CA TRP A 298 -11.61 31.99 1.34
C TRP A 298 -12.52 32.71 2.34
N LYS A 299 -12.70 32.17 3.55
CA LYS A 299 -13.66 32.68 4.56
C LYS A 299 -15.09 32.77 4.02
N ASP A 300 -15.42 31.91 3.04
CA ASP A 300 -16.73 31.83 2.40
C ASP A 300 -17.10 30.37 2.15
N LYS A 301 -18.07 29.87 2.93
CA LYS A 301 -18.56 28.49 2.88
C LYS A 301 -19.18 28.11 1.52
N ASP A 302 -19.75 29.07 0.81
CA ASP A 302 -20.44 28.81 -0.47
C ASP A 302 -19.48 28.93 -1.67
N LYS A 303 -18.23 29.36 -1.46
CA LYS A 303 -17.24 29.60 -2.52
C LYS A 303 -17.05 28.42 -3.48
N LEU A 304 -17.08 27.19 -2.95
CA LEU A 304 -16.84 25.96 -3.69
C LEU A 304 -18.10 25.11 -3.92
N LYS A 305 -19.29 25.64 -3.63
CA LYS A 305 -20.55 24.88 -3.71
C LYS A 305 -20.83 24.30 -5.10
N ASP A 306 -20.41 24.99 -6.15
CA ASP A 306 -20.57 24.49 -7.51
C ASP A 306 -19.67 23.28 -7.81
N MET A 307 -18.55 23.11 -7.09
CA MET A 307 -17.70 21.90 -7.24
C MET A 307 -18.42 20.66 -6.76
N GLU A 308 -19.24 20.76 -5.71
CA GLU A 308 -20.08 19.63 -5.29
C GLU A 308 -21.04 19.20 -6.42
N LYS A 309 -21.65 20.17 -7.11
CA LYS A 309 -22.54 19.88 -8.25
C LYS A 309 -21.80 19.22 -9.41
N VAL A 310 -20.57 19.65 -9.69
CA VAL A 310 -19.72 19.05 -10.72
C VAL A 310 -19.40 17.59 -10.37
N LEU A 311 -19.10 17.29 -9.11
CA LEU A 311 -18.77 15.94 -8.66
C LEU A 311 -20.01 15.02 -8.59
N ARG A 312 -21.20 15.56 -8.27
CA ARG A 312 -22.46 14.80 -8.17
C ARG A 312 -23.31 14.82 -9.45
N GLY A 313 -22.82 15.39 -10.54
CA GLY A 313 -23.59 15.59 -11.78
C GLY A 313 -23.94 14.29 -12.52
N GLU A 314 -24.89 14.36 -13.44
CA GLU A 314 -25.13 13.29 -14.43
C GLU A 314 -23.87 13.08 -15.29
N PRO A 315 -23.53 11.85 -15.71
CA PRO A 315 -24.33 10.61 -15.70
C PRO A 315 -24.03 9.67 -14.51
N PHE A 316 -23.44 10.17 -13.43
CA PHE A 316 -23.06 9.33 -12.28
C PHE A 316 -24.29 8.93 -11.47
N LYS A 317 -24.39 7.64 -11.10
CA LYS A 317 -25.56 7.13 -10.33
C LYS A 317 -25.35 7.24 -8.84
N SER A 318 -24.12 7.05 -8.40
CA SER A 318 -23.69 7.21 -7.03
C SER A 318 -22.27 7.74 -7.01
N ILE A 319 -21.95 8.41 -5.91
CA ILE A 319 -20.59 8.81 -5.61
C ILE A 319 -20.23 8.31 -4.22
N SER A 320 -18.98 7.94 -4.02
CA SER A 320 -18.45 7.51 -2.73
C SER A 320 -17.15 8.24 -2.46
N PHE A 321 -17.07 8.88 -1.29
CA PHE A 321 -15.82 9.49 -0.85
C PHE A 321 -14.72 8.44 -0.77
N ARG A 322 -13.53 8.78 -1.23
CA ARG A 322 -12.37 7.89 -1.20
C ARG A 322 -11.31 8.38 -0.24
N ARG A 323 -10.85 9.60 -0.47
CA ARG A 323 -9.68 10.13 0.19
C ARG A 323 -9.70 11.64 0.15
N PHE A 324 -9.19 12.23 1.22
CA PHE A 324 -8.88 13.63 1.32
C PHE A 324 -7.41 13.78 1.67
N GLN A 325 -6.63 14.41 0.80
CA GLN A 325 -5.25 14.78 1.06
C GLN A 325 -5.19 16.26 1.38
N LEU A 326 -4.44 16.63 2.40
CA LEU A 326 -4.30 18.01 2.85
C LEU A 326 -2.82 18.28 3.13
N GLY A 327 -2.24 19.26 2.46
CA GLY A 327 -0.97 19.85 2.83
C GLY A 327 -1.19 21.08 3.70
N LEU A 328 -0.36 21.21 4.73
CA LEU A 328 -0.24 22.40 5.53
C LEU A 328 1.20 22.92 5.46
N ASP A 329 1.37 24.18 5.09
CA ASP A 329 2.64 24.90 5.21
C ASP A 329 2.84 25.31 6.68
N THR A 330 3.97 24.90 7.24
CA THR A 330 4.40 25.16 8.62
C THR A 330 5.75 25.88 8.70
N SER A 331 6.24 26.42 7.58
CA SER A 331 7.51 27.15 7.50
C SER A 331 7.54 28.41 8.38
N GLU A 332 6.39 29.07 8.55
CA GLU A 332 6.23 30.21 9.45
C GLU A 332 5.63 29.76 10.80
N GLU A 333 6.44 29.85 11.86
CA GLU A 333 6.02 29.49 13.22
C GLU A 333 4.75 30.26 13.65
N GLY A 334 3.74 29.52 14.09
CA GLY A 334 2.46 30.08 14.53
C GLY A 334 1.47 30.43 13.40
N ASN A 335 1.86 30.21 12.14
CA ASN A 335 1.07 30.61 10.97
C ASN A 335 0.85 29.45 9.98
N THR A 336 0.31 28.34 10.49
CA THR A 336 -0.10 27.19 9.66
C THR A 336 -1.20 27.57 8.68
N LYS A 337 -1.00 27.27 7.40
CA LYS A 337 -1.95 27.54 6.31
C LYS A 337 -2.10 26.31 5.42
N ILE A 338 -3.26 26.18 4.78
CA ILE A 338 -3.47 25.17 3.74
C ILE A 338 -2.68 25.59 2.50
N ASP A 339 -1.77 24.74 2.03
CA ASP A 339 -0.99 24.94 0.80
C ASP A 339 -1.41 23.98 -0.31
N PHE A 340 -2.05 22.87 0.03
CA PHE A 340 -2.50 21.87 -0.92
C PHE A 340 -3.74 21.16 -0.39
N PHE A 341 -4.65 20.80 -1.29
CA PHE A 341 -5.61 19.74 -0.98
C PHE A 341 -5.98 18.94 -2.23
N ARG A 342 -6.44 17.70 -1.99
CA ARG A 342 -7.05 16.85 -3.00
C ARG A 342 -8.21 16.06 -2.41
N VAL A 343 -9.38 16.14 -3.03
CA VAL A 343 -10.55 15.32 -2.70
C VAL A 343 -10.73 14.29 -3.81
N ASP A 344 -10.66 13.02 -3.46
CA ASP A 344 -10.88 11.89 -4.36
C ASP A 344 -12.25 11.26 -4.09
N VAL A 345 -12.99 11.01 -5.17
CA VAL A 345 -14.35 10.47 -5.16
C VAL A 345 -14.45 9.38 -6.21
N GLN A 346 -14.98 8.24 -5.82
CA GLN A 346 -15.38 7.18 -6.74
C GLN A 346 -16.74 7.55 -7.30
N ALA A 347 -16.88 7.52 -8.61
CA ALA A 347 -18.16 7.69 -9.30
C ALA A 347 -18.44 6.44 -10.14
N ASP A 348 -19.68 5.95 -10.08
CA ASP A 348 -20.11 4.79 -10.85
C ASP A 348 -21.09 5.17 -11.96
N THR A 349 -20.99 4.45 -13.08
CA THR A 349 -21.87 4.68 -14.22
C THR A 349 -22.15 3.39 -14.98
N PRO A 350 -23.36 3.19 -15.52
CA PRO A 350 -23.64 2.07 -16.42
C PRO A 350 -23.02 2.28 -17.82
N VAL A 351 -22.49 3.46 -18.12
CA VAL A 351 -21.93 3.78 -19.45
C VAL A 351 -20.74 2.88 -19.75
N GLY A 352 -20.70 2.33 -20.96
CA GLY A 352 -19.67 1.39 -21.40
C GLY A 352 -19.87 -0.04 -20.89
N GLN A 353 -21.03 -0.36 -20.31
CA GLN A 353 -21.41 -1.71 -19.88
C GLN A 353 -22.66 -2.21 -20.63
N PRO A 354 -22.81 -3.53 -20.84
CA PRO A 354 -24.00 -4.07 -21.49
C PRO A 354 -25.29 -3.70 -20.76
N PRO A 355 -26.35 -3.27 -21.46
CA PRO A 355 -27.65 -2.97 -20.85
C PRO A 355 -28.18 -4.14 -20.01
N GLY A 356 -28.62 -3.86 -18.79
CA GLY A 356 -29.19 -4.88 -17.89
C GLY A 356 -28.19 -5.81 -17.20
N SER A 357 -26.88 -5.67 -17.46
CA SER A 357 -25.86 -6.53 -16.84
C SER A 357 -25.67 -6.31 -15.33
N GLY A 358 -26.13 -5.18 -14.79
CA GLY A 358 -25.86 -4.76 -13.41
C GLY A 358 -24.40 -4.33 -13.16
N LYS A 359 -23.51 -4.48 -14.15
CA LYS A 359 -22.11 -4.06 -14.08
C LYS A 359 -21.98 -2.54 -14.17
N LYS A 360 -20.90 -2.02 -13.60
CA LYS A 360 -20.64 -0.58 -13.49
C LYS A 360 -19.21 -0.30 -13.95
N THR A 361 -19.06 0.75 -14.74
CA THR A 361 -17.75 1.36 -15.01
C THR A 361 -17.43 2.31 -13.86
N LEU A 362 -16.20 2.26 -13.36
CA LEU A 362 -15.73 3.11 -12.28
C LEU A 362 -14.89 4.27 -12.80
N PHE A 363 -15.14 5.46 -12.28
CA PHE A 363 -14.33 6.64 -12.48
C PHE A 363 -13.81 7.15 -11.14
N LEU A 364 -12.59 7.67 -11.16
CA LEU A 364 -12.05 8.46 -10.07
C LEU A 364 -12.15 9.93 -10.44
N LEU A 365 -12.94 10.68 -9.67
CA LEU A 365 -13.03 12.13 -9.73
C LEU A 365 -12.14 12.72 -8.66
N SER A 366 -11.20 13.56 -9.04
CA SER A 366 -10.25 14.24 -8.16
C SER A 366 -10.41 15.74 -8.29
N TYR A 367 -10.65 16.44 -7.19
CA TYR A 367 -10.58 17.90 -7.13
C TYR A 367 -9.32 18.29 -6.35
N THR A 368 -8.39 18.97 -7.02
CA THR A 368 -7.07 19.32 -6.48
C THR A 368 -6.89 20.83 -6.48
N TRP A 369 -6.28 21.37 -5.44
CA TRP A 369 -5.90 22.77 -5.36
C TRP A 369 -4.55 22.90 -4.68
N ASN A 370 -3.80 23.90 -5.08
CA ASN A 370 -2.52 24.27 -4.50
C ASN A 370 -2.39 25.78 -4.40
N ASN A 371 -1.74 26.25 -3.34
CA ASN A 371 -1.48 27.66 -3.11
C ASN A 371 -0.28 28.12 -3.93
N LEU A 372 -0.53 28.58 -5.16
CA LEU A 372 0.50 29.09 -6.06
C LEU A 372 0.82 30.58 -5.83
N GLY A 373 0.27 31.22 -4.78
CA GLY A 373 0.40 32.66 -4.55
C GLY A 373 -0.26 33.53 -5.63
N GLU A 374 -1.04 32.92 -6.53
CA GLU A 374 -1.79 33.60 -7.58
C GLU A 374 -3.06 34.27 -7.04
N SER A 375 -3.61 35.23 -7.81
CA SER A 375 -4.88 35.86 -7.48
C SER A 375 -6.00 34.82 -7.37
N GLU A 376 -6.94 35.03 -6.43
CA GLU A 376 -8.17 34.23 -6.31
C GLU A 376 -8.98 34.13 -7.61
N THR A 377 -8.78 35.06 -8.55
CA THR A 377 -9.47 35.08 -9.85
C THR A 377 -8.90 34.07 -10.86
N THR A 378 -7.70 33.53 -10.62
CA THR A 378 -7.01 32.62 -11.55
C THR A 378 -6.83 31.20 -11.03
N ASN A 379 -7.05 30.95 -9.74
CA ASN A 379 -6.81 29.65 -9.13
C ASN A 379 -7.96 29.17 -8.22
N LEU A 380 -8.90 28.42 -8.81
CA LEU A 380 -9.92 27.63 -8.10
C LEU A 380 -9.55 26.14 -8.04
N GLY A 381 -8.34 25.77 -8.47
CA GLY A 381 -7.91 24.38 -8.58
C GLY A 381 -8.31 23.70 -9.89
N THR A 382 -8.15 22.38 -9.90
CA THR A 382 -8.30 21.49 -11.06
C THR A 382 -9.22 20.33 -10.69
N VAL A 383 -10.23 20.09 -11.53
CA VAL A 383 -11.08 18.89 -11.46
C VAL A 383 -10.63 17.92 -12.54
N ARG A 384 -10.37 16.67 -12.17
CA ARG A 384 -10.00 15.60 -13.09
C ARG A 384 -10.90 14.39 -12.87
N GLY A 385 -11.56 13.92 -13.93
CA GLY A 385 -12.22 12.63 -13.95
C GLY A 385 -11.42 11.66 -14.78
N GLN A 386 -11.21 10.43 -14.31
CA GLN A 386 -10.49 9.40 -15.06
C GLN A 386 -11.10 8.02 -14.88
N LEU A 387 -11.05 7.20 -15.93
CA LEU A 387 -11.37 5.77 -15.85
C LEU A 387 -10.49 5.14 -14.77
N TRP A 388 -11.10 4.40 -13.87
CA TRP A 388 -10.41 3.85 -12.71
C TRP A 388 -10.32 2.34 -12.79
N GLU A 389 -9.07 1.88 -12.92
CA GLU A 389 -8.69 0.50 -12.76
C GLU A 389 -8.09 0.37 -11.34
N PRO A 390 -8.84 -0.19 -10.37
CA PRO A 390 -8.31 -0.38 -9.04
C PRO A 390 -7.16 -1.39 -9.05
N SER A 391 -6.27 -1.28 -8.07
CA SER A 391 -5.21 -2.26 -7.81
C SER A 391 -5.78 -3.64 -7.46
N ASP A 392 -4.93 -4.68 -7.42
CA ASP A 392 -5.33 -5.99 -6.92
C ASP A 392 -5.72 -5.96 -5.44
N GLU A 393 -6.52 -6.94 -5.02
CA GLU A 393 -7.03 -7.05 -3.64
C GLU A 393 -5.90 -6.95 -2.61
N SER A 394 -6.13 -6.16 -1.57
CA SER A 394 -5.14 -5.85 -0.55
C SER A 394 -5.43 -6.66 0.72
N SER A 395 -4.43 -7.37 1.25
CA SER A 395 -4.56 -8.20 2.46
C SER A 395 -3.93 -7.51 3.67
N LEU A 396 -4.52 -7.69 4.86
CA LEU A 396 -3.92 -7.24 6.12
C LEU A 396 -2.62 -7.98 6.45
N ALA A 397 -2.43 -9.19 5.90
CA ALA A 397 -1.22 -9.98 6.05
C ALA A 397 -0.07 -9.51 5.15
N ASP A 398 -0.35 -8.67 4.15
CA ASP A 398 0.68 -8.04 3.33
C ASP A 398 1.47 -7.04 4.20
N PRO A 399 2.81 -7.13 4.29
CA PRO A 399 3.61 -6.21 5.08
C PRO A 399 3.56 -4.74 4.61
N ASP A 400 3.28 -4.49 3.32
CA ASP A 400 3.32 -3.15 2.74
C ASP A 400 1.96 -2.44 2.79
N TYR A 401 0.87 -3.19 2.97
CA TYR A 401 -0.48 -2.63 3.10
C TYR A 401 -0.56 -1.62 4.25
N GLU A 402 -1.34 -0.56 4.08
CA GLU A 402 -1.87 0.29 5.17
C GLU A 402 -3.25 0.82 4.74
N GLU A 403 -4.18 0.92 5.67
CA GLU A 403 -5.60 1.24 5.37
C GLU A 403 -5.76 2.58 4.62
N TRP A 404 -4.98 3.61 4.98
CA TRP A 404 -5.03 4.92 4.30
C TRP A 404 -4.48 4.91 2.87
N THR A 405 -3.76 3.85 2.49
CA THR A 405 -3.31 3.61 1.11
C THR A 405 -4.30 2.75 0.32
N ASP A 406 -5.30 2.17 0.99
CA ASP A 406 -6.30 1.30 0.38
C ASP A 406 -7.17 2.11 -0.59
N PHE A 407 -6.94 1.83 -1.88
CA PHE A 407 -7.67 2.42 -2.98
C PHE A 407 -8.48 1.34 -3.71
N GLN A 408 -8.96 0.31 -3.01
CA GLN A 408 -9.93 -0.64 -3.54
C GLN A 408 -11.33 -0.01 -3.62
N PRO A 409 -12.13 -0.23 -4.67
CA PRO A 409 -13.44 0.40 -4.79
C PRO A 409 -14.36 0.06 -3.61
N ILE A 410 -15.31 0.94 -3.33
CA ILE A 410 -16.35 0.75 -2.31
C ILE A 410 -17.65 0.35 -3.01
N PRO A 411 -18.33 -0.72 -2.57
CA PRO A 411 -17.90 -1.67 -1.53
C PRO A 411 -16.70 -2.53 -1.98
N LYS A 412 -15.88 -3.00 -1.01
CA LYS A 412 -14.74 -3.88 -1.29
C LYS A 412 -15.17 -5.12 -2.08
N GLY A 413 -14.32 -5.58 -3.00
CA GLY A 413 -14.64 -6.68 -3.92
C GLY A 413 -15.50 -6.29 -5.12
N THR A 414 -15.76 -4.99 -5.34
CA THR A 414 -16.43 -4.53 -6.56
C THR A 414 -15.54 -4.78 -7.78
N VAL A 415 -16.02 -5.66 -8.66
CA VAL A 415 -15.36 -5.91 -9.95
C VAL A 415 -15.49 -4.66 -10.84
N SER A 416 -14.36 -4.16 -11.34
CA SER A 416 -14.30 -3.08 -12.34
C SER A 416 -14.06 -3.67 -13.73
N PRO A 417 -15.12 -4.02 -14.49
CA PRO A 417 -14.96 -4.49 -15.85
C PRO A 417 -14.41 -3.37 -16.75
N ALA A 418 -13.64 -3.77 -17.77
CA ALA A 418 -13.21 -2.84 -18.81
C ALA A 418 -14.42 -2.12 -19.43
N MET A 419 -14.23 -0.85 -19.77
CA MET A 419 -15.24 -0.08 -20.46
C MET A 419 -15.25 -0.45 -21.94
N GLU A 420 -16.41 -0.82 -22.49
CA GLU A 420 -16.52 -1.30 -23.87
C GLU A 420 -17.12 -0.24 -24.81
N ILE A 421 -16.53 -0.08 -25.99
CA ILE A 421 -16.99 0.91 -26.98
C ILE A 421 -18.41 0.61 -27.47
N ALA A 422 -18.82 -0.66 -27.44
CA ALA A 422 -20.13 -1.11 -27.91
C ALA A 422 -21.29 -0.46 -27.14
N TYR A 423 -21.03 0.03 -25.92
CA TYR A 423 -22.03 0.53 -24.98
C TYR A 423 -21.75 1.96 -24.50
N LEU A 424 -20.91 2.72 -25.22
CA LEU A 424 -20.61 4.11 -24.85
C LEU A 424 -21.77 5.06 -25.08
N ILE A 425 -22.58 4.80 -26.11
CA ILE A 425 -23.70 5.65 -26.45
C ILE A 425 -24.88 5.23 -25.57
N PRO A 426 -25.39 6.10 -24.69
CA PRO A 426 -26.51 5.75 -23.83
C PRO A 426 -27.70 5.24 -24.66
N ASN A 427 -28.26 4.11 -24.27
CA ASN A 427 -29.41 3.46 -24.91
C ASN A 427 -29.18 2.99 -26.37
N GLN A 428 -27.92 2.87 -26.82
CA GLN A 428 -27.59 2.29 -28.12
C GLN A 428 -26.49 1.24 -27.97
N THR A 429 -26.62 0.14 -28.72
CA THR A 429 -25.58 -0.89 -28.82
C THR A 429 -24.99 -0.86 -30.21
N ILE A 430 -23.66 -0.91 -30.30
CA ILE A 430 -22.95 -1.08 -31.58
C ILE A 430 -22.80 -2.58 -31.84
N ASP A 431 -23.72 -3.15 -32.62
CA ASP A 431 -23.84 -4.60 -32.80
C ASP A 431 -22.70 -5.23 -33.63
N SER A 432 -21.94 -4.45 -34.39
CA SER A 432 -20.96 -4.96 -35.36
C SER A 432 -19.62 -4.23 -35.29
N ILE A 433 -18.79 -4.63 -34.33
CA ILE A 433 -17.39 -4.19 -34.22
C ILE A 433 -16.48 -5.34 -34.66
N PRO A 434 -15.68 -5.20 -35.73
CA PRO A 434 -14.74 -6.23 -36.16
C PRO A 434 -13.77 -6.63 -35.04
N ASP A 435 -13.39 -7.91 -34.97
CA ASP A 435 -12.46 -8.40 -33.93
C ASP A 435 -11.05 -7.82 -34.05
N THR A 436 -10.72 -7.25 -35.21
CA THR A 436 -9.45 -6.58 -35.51
C THR A 436 -9.42 -5.11 -35.08
N VAL A 437 -10.48 -4.60 -34.44
CA VAL A 437 -10.62 -3.21 -34.00
C VAL A 437 -10.61 -3.12 -32.46
N PRO A 438 -10.02 -2.07 -31.85
CA PRO A 438 -10.08 -1.84 -30.42
C PRO A 438 -11.50 -1.81 -29.87
N LYS A 439 -11.78 -2.70 -28.89
CA LYS A 439 -13.10 -2.81 -28.25
C LYS A 439 -13.13 -2.26 -26.83
N LYS A 440 -11.97 -2.22 -26.17
CA LYS A 440 -11.83 -1.85 -24.76
C LYS A 440 -11.17 -0.48 -24.62
N ILE A 441 -11.73 0.35 -23.77
CA ILE A 441 -11.11 1.58 -23.31
C ILE A 441 -10.30 1.24 -22.06
N THR A 442 -8.99 1.48 -22.13
CA THR A 442 -8.04 1.22 -21.02
C THR A 442 -7.55 2.50 -20.38
N ARG A 443 -7.83 3.65 -21.01
CA ARG A 443 -7.64 4.98 -20.42
C ARG A 443 -8.74 5.89 -20.93
N ALA A 444 -9.32 6.68 -20.04
CA ALA A 444 -10.10 7.86 -20.40
C ALA A 444 -9.92 8.90 -19.30
N PHE A 445 -9.71 10.17 -19.64
CA PHE A 445 -9.71 11.24 -18.66
C PHE A 445 -10.15 12.57 -19.25
N VAL A 446 -10.64 13.43 -18.37
CA VAL A 446 -10.86 14.86 -18.60
C VAL A 446 -10.28 15.60 -17.41
N SER A 447 -9.55 16.68 -17.66
CA SER A 447 -8.98 17.57 -16.65
C SER A 447 -9.37 19.01 -16.98
N LEU A 448 -9.85 19.75 -15.98
CA LEU A 448 -10.41 21.09 -16.12
C LEU A 448 -9.87 21.99 -15.02
N SER A 449 -9.32 23.13 -15.40
CA SER A 449 -8.97 24.24 -14.50
C SER A 449 -9.35 25.56 -15.17
N MET A 450 -9.15 26.68 -14.47
CA MET A 450 -9.34 28.01 -15.07
C MET A 450 -8.35 28.31 -16.20
N GLN A 451 -7.24 27.58 -16.24
CA GLN A 451 -6.14 27.80 -17.18
C GLN A 451 -6.02 26.68 -18.22
N GLU A 452 -6.58 25.50 -17.99
CA GLU A 452 -6.39 24.34 -18.84
C GLU A 452 -7.65 23.48 -18.99
N ILE A 453 -7.87 22.99 -20.21
CA ILE A 453 -8.68 21.81 -20.48
C ILE A 453 -7.81 20.75 -21.15
N ALA A 454 -7.83 19.54 -20.61
CA ALA A 454 -7.17 18.40 -21.21
C ALA A 454 -8.11 17.19 -21.26
N ILE A 455 -8.03 16.43 -22.34
CA ILE A 455 -8.77 15.19 -22.53
C ILE A 455 -7.82 14.13 -23.08
N GLY A 456 -8.08 12.88 -22.73
CA GLY A 456 -7.33 11.78 -23.33
C GLY A 456 -8.04 10.45 -23.24
N ALA A 457 -7.75 9.57 -24.18
CA ALA A 457 -8.31 8.23 -24.23
C ALA A 457 -7.33 7.24 -24.85
N THR A 458 -7.43 5.96 -24.47
CA THR A 458 -6.72 4.87 -25.12
C THR A 458 -7.63 3.67 -25.30
N LEU A 459 -7.70 3.24 -26.55
CA LEU A 459 -8.41 2.05 -26.98
C LEU A 459 -7.38 0.98 -27.30
N LYS A 460 -7.56 -0.22 -26.74
CA LYS A 460 -6.76 -1.39 -27.06
C LYS A 460 -7.62 -2.47 -27.68
N ALA A 461 -7.11 -3.09 -28.74
CA ALA A 461 -7.69 -4.30 -29.29
C ALA A 461 -7.45 -5.50 -28.39
N ASN A 462 -8.34 -6.47 -28.51
CA ASN A 462 -8.06 -7.80 -28.02
C ASN A 462 -6.91 -8.38 -28.85
N GLN A 463 -6.13 -9.26 -28.24
CA GLN A 463 -5.13 -10.01 -28.98
C GLN A 463 -5.83 -10.82 -30.07
N VAL A 464 -5.37 -10.68 -31.31
CA VAL A 464 -5.90 -11.44 -32.44
C VAL A 464 -5.23 -12.80 -32.45
N GLU A 465 -6.03 -13.87 -32.45
CA GLU A 465 -5.49 -15.22 -32.52
C GLU A 465 -4.84 -15.47 -33.89
N ALA A 466 -3.75 -16.24 -33.90
CA ALA A 466 -3.10 -16.65 -35.14
C ALA A 466 -4.07 -17.51 -35.96
N GLY A 467 -4.32 -17.11 -37.22
CA GLY A 467 -5.16 -17.85 -38.15
C GLY A 467 -4.36 -18.71 -39.13
N ALA A 468 -5.06 -19.29 -40.11
CA ALA A 468 -4.43 -20.00 -41.23
C ALA A 468 -3.61 -19.06 -42.15
N VAL A 469 -3.96 -17.78 -42.16
CA VAL A 469 -3.27 -16.71 -42.90
C VAL A 469 -2.97 -15.54 -41.94
N PRO A 470 -1.95 -14.70 -42.23
CA PRO A 470 -1.65 -13.54 -41.40
C PRO A 470 -2.87 -12.61 -41.23
N GLN A 471 -3.12 -12.16 -40.00
CA GLN A 471 -4.29 -11.35 -39.65
C GLN A 471 -3.87 -9.91 -39.34
N PRO A 472 -4.23 -8.92 -40.18
CA PRO A 472 -4.00 -7.52 -39.85
C PRO A 472 -4.94 -7.07 -38.73
N TYR A 473 -4.44 -6.23 -37.83
CA TYR A 473 -5.23 -5.68 -36.74
C TYR A 473 -4.82 -4.26 -36.39
N LEU A 474 -5.78 -3.50 -35.88
CA LEU A 474 -5.57 -2.19 -35.28
C LEU A 474 -5.36 -2.41 -33.78
N GLY A 475 -4.11 -2.34 -33.33
CA GLY A 475 -3.71 -2.73 -31.98
C GLY A 475 -4.09 -1.70 -30.92
N GLU A 476 -3.66 -0.46 -31.10
CA GLU A 476 -3.88 0.61 -30.13
C GLU A 476 -4.17 1.94 -30.82
N ILE A 477 -5.12 2.69 -30.28
CA ILE A 477 -5.30 4.11 -30.59
C ILE A 477 -5.25 4.87 -29.29
N LYS A 478 -4.35 5.84 -29.21
CA LYS A 478 -4.22 6.76 -28.08
C LYS A 478 -4.38 8.18 -28.58
N LEU A 479 -5.23 8.96 -27.92
CA LEU A 479 -5.46 10.37 -28.22
C LEU A 479 -5.27 11.16 -26.93
N ASP A 480 -4.52 12.26 -27.02
CA ASP A 480 -4.43 13.28 -25.97
C ASP A 480 -4.56 14.66 -26.62
N ALA A 481 -5.38 15.52 -26.02
CA ALA A 481 -5.54 16.89 -26.48
C ALA A 481 -5.63 17.83 -25.27
N SER A 482 -4.96 18.98 -25.35
CA SER A 482 -5.07 20.01 -24.33
C SER A 482 -5.07 21.40 -24.93
N PHE A 483 -5.77 22.31 -24.25
CA PHE A 483 -5.72 23.74 -24.49
C PHE A 483 -5.42 24.42 -23.16
N SER A 484 -4.36 25.23 -23.13
CA SER A 484 -3.99 25.99 -21.95
C SER A 484 -3.89 27.48 -22.26
N ARG A 485 -4.11 28.29 -21.22
CA ARG A 485 -3.97 29.74 -21.23
C ARG A 485 -3.28 30.17 -19.95
N GLN A 486 -2.03 30.62 -20.08
CA GLN A 486 -1.23 31.12 -18.97
C GLN A 486 -0.59 32.46 -19.36
N ASP A 487 -0.69 33.47 -18.51
CA ASP A 487 -0.09 34.80 -18.71
C ASP A 487 -0.37 35.44 -20.08
N GLY A 488 -1.58 35.22 -20.60
CA GLY A 488 -2.01 35.72 -21.90
C GLY A 488 -1.54 34.91 -23.12
N LYS A 489 -0.63 33.95 -22.93
CA LYS A 489 -0.24 32.98 -23.96
C LYS A 489 -1.28 31.89 -24.08
N LYS A 490 -1.48 31.39 -25.29
CA LYS A 490 -2.39 30.27 -25.57
C LYS A 490 -1.62 29.13 -26.20
N GLU A 491 -1.80 27.93 -25.66
CA GLU A 491 -1.18 26.74 -26.22
C GLU A 491 -2.26 25.69 -26.50
N PHE A 492 -2.15 25.05 -27.66
CA PHE A 492 -2.95 23.90 -28.02
C PHE A 492 -2.04 22.76 -28.42
N ASN A 493 -2.25 21.61 -27.79
CA ASN A 493 -1.52 20.38 -28.04
C ASN A 493 -2.51 19.30 -28.45
N PHE A 494 -2.17 18.54 -29.48
CA PHE A 494 -2.90 17.37 -29.93
C PHE A 494 -1.91 16.28 -30.32
N GLU A 495 -2.13 15.08 -29.79
CA GLU A 495 -1.33 13.90 -30.05
C GLU A 495 -2.28 12.73 -30.36
N LEU A 496 -2.05 12.07 -31.49
CA LEU A 496 -2.71 10.84 -31.87
C LEU A 496 -1.64 9.79 -32.17
N HIS A 497 -1.58 8.75 -31.33
CA HIS A 497 -0.76 7.57 -31.53
C HIS A 497 -1.63 6.43 -32.07
N VAL A 498 -1.14 5.75 -33.10
CA VAL A 498 -1.78 4.59 -33.72
C VAL A 498 -0.77 3.46 -33.83
N MET A 499 -1.13 2.30 -33.29
CA MET A 499 -0.42 1.05 -33.49
C MET A 499 -1.29 0.10 -34.29
N THR A 500 -0.76 -0.41 -35.39
CA THR A 500 -1.33 -1.50 -36.18
C THR A 500 -0.35 -2.65 -36.23
N GLY A 501 -0.83 -3.86 -36.48
CA GLY A 501 0.04 -5.02 -36.58
C GLY A 501 -0.51 -6.09 -37.50
N ILE A 502 0.31 -7.08 -37.78
CA ILE A 502 -0.08 -8.31 -38.47
C ILE A 502 0.30 -9.48 -37.56
N GLN A 503 -0.70 -10.19 -37.06
CA GLN A 503 -0.50 -11.46 -36.38
C GLN A 503 -0.08 -12.51 -37.41
N PRO A 504 1.04 -13.23 -37.23
CA PRO A 504 1.47 -14.26 -38.17
C PRO A 504 0.47 -15.41 -38.25
N SER A 505 0.52 -16.18 -39.34
CA SER A 505 -0.21 -17.45 -39.38
C SER A 505 0.33 -18.43 -38.35
N GLN A 506 -0.49 -19.40 -37.93
CA GLN A 506 -0.07 -20.47 -37.01
C GLN A 506 1.13 -21.28 -37.53
N SER A 507 1.30 -21.31 -38.86
CA SER A 507 2.41 -22.00 -39.55
C SER A 507 3.65 -21.14 -39.78
N SER A 508 3.65 -19.89 -39.34
CA SER A 508 4.78 -18.97 -39.52
C SER A 508 6.00 -19.44 -38.74
N THR A 509 7.19 -19.34 -39.34
CA THR A 509 8.48 -19.53 -38.65
C THR A 509 8.83 -18.37 -37.72
N HIS A 510 8.10 -17.26 -37.82
CA HIS A 510 8.22 -16.07 -36.99
C HIS A 510 6.91 -15.90 -36.19
N PRO A 511 6.88 -16.24 -34.89
CA PRO A 511 5.66 -16.23 -34.09
C PRO A 511 5.25 -14.83 -33.60
N GLU A 512 6.19 -13.88 -33.60
CA GLU A 512 5.96 -12.53 -33.10
C GLU A 512 5.21 -11.65 -34.11
N PRO A 513 4.27 -10.80 -33.66
CA PRO A 513 3.58 -9.84 -34.52
C PRO A 513 4.54 -8.84 -35.17
N ALA A 514 4.31 -8.56 -36.45
CA ALA A 514 4.92 -7.41 -37.11
C ALA A 514 4.11 -6.14 -36.76
N LEU A 515 4.74 -5.14 -36.16
CA LEU A 515 4.08 -3.93 -35.67
C LEU A 515 4.45 -2.70 -36.51
N LEU A 516 3.48 -1.83 -36.74
CA LEU A 516 3.63 -0.50 -37.32
C LEU A 516 3.03 0.52 -36.35
N THR A 517 3.88 1.37 -35.80
CA THR A 517 3.50 2.49 -34.92
C THR A 517 3.67 3.82 -35.64
N GLY A 518 2.74 4.74 -35.43
CA GLY A 518 2.81 6.08 -35.98
C GLY A 518 2.15 7.11 -35.08
N ASP A 519 2.71 8.32 -35.10
CA ASP A 519 2.27 9.45 -34.28
C ASP A 519 1.94 10.67 -35.14
N LEU A 520 0.84 11.34 -34.82
CA LEU A 520 0.50 12.66 -35.32
C LEU A 520 0.53 13.63 -34.14
N ILE A 521 1.51 14.53 -34.15
CA ILE A 521 1.70 15.54 -33.10
C ILE A 521 1.48 16.93 -33.71
N TYR A 522 0.57 17.68 -33.12
CA TYR A 522 0.31 19.08 -33.47
C TYR A 522 0.44 19.95 -32.22
N LYS A 523 1.28 20.99 -32.32
CA LYS A 523 1.50 21.98 -31.25
C LYS A 523 1.37 23.37 -31.83
N ARG A 524 0.58 24.22 -31.18
CA ARG A 524 0.44 25.63 -31.52
C ARG A 524 0.57 26.48 -30.26
N SER A 525 1.51 27.41 -30.26
CA SER A 525 1.66 28.46 -29.25
C SER A 525 1.39 29.84 -29.87
N ALA A 526 0.70 30.70 -29.15
CA ALA A 526 0.34 32.06 -29.57
C ALA A 526 0.54 33.08 -28.46
#